data_AF-A0A5J6FI17-F1
#
_entry.id   AF-A0A5J6FI17-F1
#
_cell.length_a   1.000
_cell.length_b   1.000
_cell.length_c   1.000
_cell.angle_alpha   90.00
_cell.angle_beta   90.00
_cell.angle_gamma   90.00
#
_symmetry.space_group_name_H-M   'P 1'
#
loop_
_entity.id
_entity.type
_entity.pdbx_description
1 polymer ?
#
loop_
_entity_poly.entity_id
_entity_poly.type
_entity_poly.pdbx_seq_one_letter_code
_entity_poly.pdbx_strand_id
1 'polypeptide(L)'
;METTAGTDTVDTAGTTGADTVETAGADTAGTDMLSALREEVRARRSAAAKDRAAHLPALAESLNRLARAVNARAMRRGLPGRWEDWLPVYEEAVELHRSLAVSGPASSVPGLAASLHHIALPLGELGRLPDAVECGREAVALYRALCESDPGTYRPFLARTLHDLAVDLRELGRGADSRDAESEALRLRQEEYTGGR
;
A
#
# COMPACT_ATOMS: atom_id res chain seq x y z
N MET A 1 -1.53 52.10 65.07
CA MET A 1 -2.33 52.34 63.86
C MET A 1 -1.41 52.10 62.67
N GLU A 2 -1.58 51.14 61.77
CA GLU A 2 -2.36 49.88 61.65
C GLU A 2 -1.75 49.16 60.40
N THR A 3 -1.47 47.86 60.32
CA THR A 3 -2.38 46.68 60.19
C THR A 3 -3.06 46.59 58.81
N THR A 4 -2.92 45.56 57.95
CA THR A 4 -2.05 44.36 57.86
C THR A 4 -2.13 43.76 56.43
N ALA A 5 -1.10 43.01 55.97
CA ALA A 5 -1.14 42.05 54.83
C ALA A 5 -1.38 42.65 53.41
N GLY A 6 -1.08 41.99 52.29
CA GLY A 6 -0.44 40.68 52.04
C GLY A 6 -0.89 40.06 50.70
N THR A 7 -0.22 38.97 50.29
CA THR A 7 -0.47 38.07 49.12
C THR A 7 0.01 38.47 47.72
N ASP A 8 0.82 37.57 47.15
CA ASP A 8 1.16 37.44 45.74
C ASP A 8 -0.05 37.04 44.86
N THR A 9 0.05 37.33 43.56
CA THR A 9 -0.40 36.39 42.53
C THR A 9 0.43 36.54 41.25
N VAL A 10 0.94 35.41 40.75
CA VAL A 10 1.63 35.30 39.45
C VAL A 10 0.58 35.13 38.36
N ASP A 11 0.73 35.81 37.22
CA ASP A 11 -0.02 35.44 36.01
C ASP A 11 0.84 35.41 34.73
N THR A 12 0.53 34.36 33.99
CA THR A 12 1.08 33.70 32.82
C THR A 12 1.81 34.50 31.73
N ALA A 13 3.00 33.99 31.38
CA ALA A 13 3.52 34.07 30.01
C ALA A 13 2.82 33.00 29.15
N GLY A 14 2.00 33.43 28.19
CA GLY A 14 1.28 32.55 27.27
C GLY A 14 2.18 31.95 26.18
N THR A 15 2.89 30.87 26.50
CA THR A 15 3.60 30.05 25.51
C THR A 15 2.66 28.97 24.95
N THR A 16 2.09 29.19 23.77
CA THR A 16 1.41 28.13 23.00
C THR A 16 1.73 28.27 21.51
N GLY A 17 2.84 27.66 21.09
CA GLY A 17 3.34 27.72 19.71
C GLY A 17 4.33 26.59 19.44
N ALA A 18 3.92 25.34 19.67
CA ALA A 18 4.82 24.19 19.66
C ALA A 18 4.24 22.89 19.04
N ASP A 19 3.04 22.92 18.44
CA ASP A 19 2.32 21.69 18.04
C ASP A 19 1.95 21.60 16.54
N THR A 20 2.48 22.51 15.70
CA THR A 20 2.20 22.57 14.25
C THR A 20 3.41 22.26 13.36
N VAL A 21 4.57 21.95 13.96
CA VAL A 21 5.85 21.81 13.21
C VAL A 21 6.18 20.34 12.87
N GLU A 22 5.83 19.39 13.74
CA GLU A 22 6.23 17.98 13.56
C GLU A 22 5.43 17.26 12.45
N THR A 23 4.17 17.62 12.25
CA THR A 23 3.35 17.13 11.13
C THR A 23 3.86 17.61 9.77
N ALA A 24 4.40 18.84 9.69
CA ALA A 24 4.92 19.42 8.45
C ALA A 24 6.18 18.71 7.95
N GLY A 25 7.07 18.25 8.84
CA GLY A 25 8.32 17.56 8.49
C GLY A 25 8.12 16.14 7.95
N ALA A 26 7.15 15.39 8.51
CA ALA A 26 6.73 14.11 7.95
C ALA A 26 6.03 14.27 6.59
N ASP A 27 5.33 15.39 6.41
CA ASP A 27 4.58 15.70 5.20
C ASP A 27 5.46 16.03 4.00
N THR A 28 6.49 16.88 4.18
CA THR A 28 7.48 17.16 3.13
C THR A 28 8.25 15.90 2.74
N ALA A 29 8.78 15.15 3.71
CA ALA A 29 9.46 13.88 3.43
C ALA A 29 8.58 12.90 2.64
N GLY A 30 7.27 12.85 2.95
CA GLY A 30 6.29 12.04 2.22
C GLY A 30 5.96 12.54 0.81
N THR A 31 5.96 13.86 0.55
CA THR A 31 5.80 14.41 -0.80
C THR A 31 7.06 14.29 -1.63
N ASP A 32 8.23 14.47 -1.03
CA ASP A 32 9.53 14.42 -1.68
C ASP A 32 9.84 12.99 -2.14
N MET A 33 9.52 11.99 -1.32
CA MET A 33 9.59 10.56 -1.70
C MET A 33 8.69 10.25 -2.91
N LEU A 34 7.44 10.74 -2.95
CA LEU A 34 6.56 10.54 -4.09
C LEU A 34 7.04 11.29 -5.34
N SER A 35 7.60 12.49 -5.18
CA SER A 35 8.23 13.23 -6.27
C SER A 35 9.39 12.45 -6.87
N ALA A 36 10.31 11.96 -6.03
CA ALA A 36 11.45 11.14 -6.44
C ALA A 36 11.01 9.86 -7.18
N LEU A 37 10.01 9.13 -6.66
CA LEU A 37 9.47 7.93 -7.30
C LEU A 37 8.80 8.23 -8.66
N ARG A 38 8.15 9.40 -8.82
CA ARG A 38 7.59 9.84 -10.12
C ARG A 38 8.68 10.16 -11.14
N GLU A 39 9.74 10.87 -10.75
CA GLU A 39 10.88 11.12 -11.64
C GLU A 39 11.63 9.82 -11.96
N GLU A 40 11.74 8.90 -11.01
CA GLU A 40 12.31 7.57 -11.23
C GLU A 40 11.54 6.78 -12.31
N VAL A 41 10.20 6.76 -12.22
CA VAL A 41 9.32 6.16 -13.24
C VAL A 41 9.46 6.87 -14.58
N ARG A 42 9.51 8.21 -14.63
CA ARG A 42 9.71 8.96 -15.89
C ARG A 42 11.05 8.63 -16.54
N ALA A 43 12.13 8.60 -15.77
CA ALA A 43 13.46 8.23 -16.25
C ALA A 43 13.46 6.80 -16.82
N ARG A 44 12.82 5.86 -16.13
CA ARG A 44 12.67 4.46 -16.60
C ARG A 44 11.78 4.32 -17.82
N ARG A 45 10.67 5.06 -17.96
CA ARG A 45 9.86 5.10 -19.19
C ARG A 45 10.70 5.62 -20.37
N SER A 46 11.51 6.67 -20.16
CA SER A 46 12.44 7.20 -21.17
C SER A 46 13.54 6.19 -21.55
N ALA A 47 14.04 5.39 -20.59
CA ALA A 47 14.97 4.31 -20.85
C ALA A 47 14.32 3.14 -21.62
N ALA A 48 13.12 2.72 -21.22
CA ALA A 48 12.34 1.66 -21.86
C ALA A 48 11.84 2.03 -23.28
N ALA A 49 11.83 3.31 -23.63
CA ALA A 49 11.61 3.77 -25.00
C ALA A 49 12.86 3.59 -25.90
N LYS A 50 14.05 3.45 -25.31
CA LYS A 50 15.33 3.25 -26.03
C LYS A 50 15.72 1.77 -26.09
N ASP A 51 15.58 1.06 -24.97
CA ASP A 51 15.69 -0.40 -24.90
C ASP A 51 14.56 -0.93 -24.02
N ARG A 52 13.51 -1.45 -24.68
CA ARG A 52 12.33 -1.96 -23.99
C ARG A 52 12.66 -3.23 -23.21
N ALA A 53 13.37 -4.18 -23.82
CA ALA A 53 13.62 -5.48 -23.21
C ALA A 53 14.48 -5.37 -21.94
N ALA A 54 15.52 -4.53 -21.95
CA ALA A 54 16.40 -4.35 -20.80
C ALA A 54 15.73 -3.60 -19.62
N HIS A 55 14.83 -2.66 -19.89
CA HIS A 55 14.31 -1.75 -18.86
C HIS A 55 12.89 -2.05 -18.36
N LEU A 56 12.13 -2.94 -19.02
CA LEU A 56 10.79 -3.33 -18.56
C LEU A 56 10.74 -3.84 -17.10
N PRO A 57 11.62 -4.75 -16.64
CA PRO A 57 11.60 -5.21 -15.24
C PRO A 57 11.85 -4.08 -14.24
N ALA A 58 12.79 -3.18 -14.56
CA ALA A 58 13.12 -2.04 -13.70
C ALA A 58 12.00 -0.99 -13.64
N LEU A 59 11.26 -0.79 -14.75
CA LEU A 59 10.07 0.07 -14.82
C LEU A 59 8.92 -0.52 -14.00
N ALA A 60 8.61 -1.80 -14.17
CA ALA A 60 7.54 -2.48 -13.46
C ALA A 60 7.75 -2.47 -11.94
N GLU A 61 8.99 -2.62 -11.47
CA GLU A 61 9.35 -2.51 -10.04
C GLU A 61 9.18 -1.07 -9.49
N SER A 62 9.60 -0.03 -10.23
CA SER A 62 9.39 1.35 -9.78
C SER A 62 7.92 1.78 -9.79
N LEU A 63 7.12 1.29 -10.74
CA LEU A 63 5.66 1.50 -10.73
C LEU A 63 5.00 0.85 -9.51
N ASN A 64 5.37 -0.39 -9.18
CA ASN A 64 4.91 -1.10 -7.99
C ASN A 64 5.28 -0.34 -6.68
N ARG A 65 6.51 0.19 -6.59
CA ARG A 65 6.94 1.03 -5.46
C ARG A 65 6.12 2.32 -5.33
N LEU A 66 5.83 2.98 -6.46
CA LEU A 66 5.03 4.19 -6.52
C LEU A 66 3.58 3.93 -6.09
N ALA A 67 2.95 2.88 -6.63
CA ALA A 67 1.63 2.38 -6.23
C ALA A 67 1.54 2.14 -4.71
N ARG A 68 2.50 1.39 -4.14
CA ARG A 68 2.59 1.13 -2.70
C ARG A 68 2.71 2.41 -1.86
N ALA A 69 3.51 3.37 -2.32
CA ALA A 69 3.74 4.64 -1.62
C ALA A 69 2.49 5.54 -1.63
N VAL A 70 1.73 5.56 -2.74
CA VAL A 70 0.45 6.28 -2.86
C VAL A 70 -0.59 5.67 -1.91
N ASN A 71 -0.78 4.34 -1.92
CA ASN A 71 -1.70 3.65 -1.00
C ASN A 71 -1.36 3.95 0.48
N ALA A 72 -0.08 3.84 0.85
CA ALA A 72 0.38 4.12 2.20
C ALA A 72 0.22 5.61 2.60
N ARG A 73 0.22 6.55 1.66
CA ARG A 73 -0.05 7.97 1.94
C ARG A 73 -1.55 8.23 2.11
N ALA A 74 -2.40 7.68 1.24
CA ALA A 74 -3.85 7.83 1.35
C ALA A 74 -4.37 7.28 2.68
N MET A 75 -3.99 6.04 3.01
CA MET A 75 -4.34 5.37 4.27
C MET A 75 -3.92 6.17 5.52
N ARG A 76 -2.70 6.73 5.55
CA ARG A 76 -2.24 7.56 6.67
C ARG A 76 -2.96 8.89 6.83
N ARG A 77 -3.56 9.42 5.76
CA ARG A 77 -4.22 10.73 5.77
C ARG A 77 -5.74 10.65 5.91
N GLY A 78 -6.35 9.48 5.72
CA GLY A 78 -7.81 9.33 5.72
C GLY A 78 -8.50 10.21 4.66
N LEU A 79 -7.75 10.66 3.65
CA LEU A 79 -8.28 11.43 2.53
C LEU A 79 -8.65 10.44 1.42
N PRO A 80 -9.76 10.67 0.69
CA PRO A 80 -9.96 10.00 -0.58
C PRO A 80 -8.71 10.29 -1.43
N GLY A 81 -8.03 9.23 -1.86
CA GLY A 81 -7.00 9.37 -2.85
C GLY A 81 -7.61 10.02 -4.10
N ARG A 82 -6.81 10.78 -4.86
CA ARG A 82 -7.16 11.07 -6.26
C ARG A 82 -6.93 9.79 -7.06
N TRP A 83 -7.70 8.75 -6.76
CA TRP A 83 -7.45 7.39 -7.21
C TRP A 83 -7.52 7.33 -8.74
N GLU A 84 -8.35 8.16 -9.35
CA GLU A 84 -8.44 8.39 -10.81
C GLU A 84 -7.11 8.91 -11.41
N ASP A 85 -6.43 9.85 -10.75
CA ASP A 85 -5.15 10.41 -11.22
C ASP A 85 -4.02 9.36 -11.21
N TRP A 86 -4.15 8.34 -10.35
CA TRP A 86 -3.13 7.31 -10.15
C TRP A 86 -3.48 5.97 -10.78
N LEU A 87 -4.76 5.66 -11.05
CA LEU A 87 -5.21 4.39 -11.62
C LEU A 87 -4.37 3.93 -12.84
N PRO A 88 -4.01 4.80 -13.82
CA PRO A 88 -3.16 4.40 -14.94
C PRO A 88 -1.75 3.92 -14.54
N VAL A 89 -1.22 4.34 -13.38
CA VAL A 89 0.07 3.89 -12.84
C VAL A 89 -0.04 2.46 -12.30
N TYR A 90 -1.17 2.10 -11.68
CA TYR A 90 -1.42 0.73 -11.23
C TYR A 90 -1.72 -0.20 -12.41
N GLU A 91 -2.52 0.26 -13.38
CA GLU A 91 -2.84 -0.51 -14.59
C GLU A 91 -1.57 -0.82 -15.39
N GLU A 92 -0.69 0.17 -15.63
CA GLU A 92 0.62 -0.05 -16.27
C GLU A 92 1.49 -1.04 -15.45
N ALA A 93 1.48 -0.95 -14.12
CA ALA A 93 2.24 -1.89 -13.27
C ALA A 93 1.76 -3.34 -13.48
N VAL A 94 0.46 -3.58 -13.45
CA VAL A 94 -0.15 -4.91 -13.65
C VAL A 94 0.11 -5.41 -15.06
N GLU A 95 -0.08 -4.59 -16.10
CA GLU A 95 0.18 -4.97 -17.49
C GLU A 95 1.64 -5.38 -17.73
N LEU A 96 2.59 -4.58 -17.21
CA LEU A 96 4.01 -4.89 -17.36
C LEU A 96 4.40 -6.15 -16.60
N HIS A 97 3.94 -6.34 -15.36
CA HIS A 97 4.23 -7.56 -14.61
C HIS A 97 3.53 -8.81 -15.19
N ARG A 98 2.32 -8.69 -15.77
CA ARG A 98 1.69 -9.79 -16.53
C ARG A 98 2.50 -10.15 -17.77
N SER A 99 2.93 -9.16 -18.55
CA SER A 99 3.79 -9.37 -19.73
C SER A 99 5.11 -10.07 -19.37
N LEU A 100 5.73 -9.67 -18.26
CA LEU A 100 6.96 -10.26 -17.72
C LEU A 100 6.74 -11.67 -17.14
N ALA A 101 5.60 -11.95 -16.50
CA ALA A 101 5.27 -13.28 -15.99
C ALA A 101 5.00 -14.30 -17.12
N VAL A 102 4.47 -13.85 -18.26
CA VAL A 102 4.25 -14.70 -19.45
C VAL A 102 5.52 -14.89 -20.29
N SER A 103 6.35 -13.85 -20.42
CA SER A 103 7.46 -13.82 -21.39
C SER A 103 8.86 -13.90 -20.77
N GLY A 104 8.96 -13.91 -19.44
CA GLY A 104 10.18 -13.67 -18.69
C GLY A 104 10.42 -14.68 -17.57
N PRO A 105 11.29 -14.34 -16.59
CA PRO A 105 11.66 -15.25 -15.52
C PRO A 105 10.55 -15.38 -14.46
N ALA A 106 10.49 -16.53 -13.78
CA ALA A 106 9.58 -16.76 -12.67
C ALA A 106 9.70 -15.72 -11.52
N SER A 107 10.82 -15.00 -11.43
CA SER A 107 11.02 -13.89 -10.48
C SER A 107 10.12 -12.66 -10.73
N SER A 108 9.35 -12.61 -11.82
CA SER A 108 8.33 -11.58 -12.04
C SER A 108 6.99 -11.86 -11.34
N VAL A 109 6.74 -13.10 -10.90
CA VAL A 109 5.49 -13.50 -10.21
C VAL A 109 5.23 -12.72 -8.90
N PRO A 110 6.22 -12.48 -8.01
CA PRO A 110 6.03 -11.61 -6.83
C PRO A 110 5.65 -10.17 -7.16
N GLY A 111 6.18 -9.62 -8.26
CA GLY A 111 5.88 -8.27 -8.72
C GLY A 111 4.45 -8.14 -9.25
N LEU A 112 3.96 -9.17 -9.94
CA LEU A 112 2.57 -9.28 -10.38
C LEU A 112 1.62 -9.35 -9.18
N ALA A 113 1.87 -10.25 -8.23
CA ALA A 113 1.05 -10.40 -7.03
C ALA A 113 0.94 -9.09 -6.23
N ALA A 114 2.05 -8.38 -6.05
CA ALA A 114 2.09 -7.08 -5.38
C ALA A 114 1.29 -6.00 -6.14
N SER A 115 1.43 -5.95 -7.47
CA SER A 115 0.74 -4.95 -8.30
C SER A 115 -0.78 -5.17 -8.31
N LEU A 116 -1.23 -6.42 -8.40
CA LEU A 116 -2.65 -6.81 -8.30
C LEU A 116 -3.23 -6.53 -6.91
N HIS A 117 -2.47 -6.77 -5.85
CA HIS A 117 -2.86 -6.39 -4.49
C HIS A 117 -2.96 -4.87 -4.32
N HIS A 118 -2.06 -4.09 -4.95
CA HIS A 118 -2.05 -2.63 -4.82
C HIS A 118 -3.10 -1.90 -5.67
N ILE A 119 -3.54 -2.48 -6.80
CA ILE A 119 -4.63 -1.92 -7.62
C ILE A 119 -6.04 -2.21 -7.04
N ALA A 120 -6.21 -3.27 -6.25
CA ALA A 120 -7.51 -3.62 -5.68
C ALA A 120 -8.10 -2.47 -4.83
N LEU A 121 -7.28 -1.82 -3.99
CA LEU A 121 -7.70 -0.68 -3.16
C LEU A 121 -8.30 0.49 -3.96
N PRO A 122 -7.58 1.13 -4.93
CA PRO A 122 -8.17 2.20 -5.73
C PRO A 122 -9.37 1.75 -6.56
N LEU A 123 -9.46 0.47 -6.96
CA LEU A 123 -10.66 -0.05 -7.64
C LEU A 123 -11.87 -0.07 -6.69
N GLY A 124 -11.71 -0.56 -5.46
CA GLY A 124 -12.78 -0.56 -4.45
C GLY A 124 -13.27 0.85 -4.11
N GLU A 125 -12.33 1.77 -3.85
CA GLU A 125 -12.59 3.18 -3.55
C GLU A 125 -13.31 3.93 -4.71
N LEU A 126 -13.06 3.53 -5.96
CA LEU A 126 -13.75 4.04 -7.15
C LEU A 126 -15.09 3.33 -7.42
N GLY A 127 -15.58 2.49 -6.51
CA GLY A 127 -16.81 1.73 -6.65
C GLY A 127 -16.72 0.54 -7.62
N ARG A 128 -15.54 0.24 -8.17
CA ARG A 128 -15.26 -0.91 -9.05
C ARG A 128 -14.99 -2.18 -8.24
N LEU A 129 -15.82 -2.43 -7.21
CA LEU A 129 -15.69 -3.57 -6.29
C LEU A 129 -15.57 -4.95 -6.98
N PRO A 130 -16.27 -5.26 -8.09
CA PRO A 130 -16.05 -6.52 -8.80
C PRO A 130 -14.63 -6.67 -9.34
N ASP A 131 -14.05 -5.60 -9.89
CA ASP A 131 -12.69 -5.60 -10.42
C ASP A 131 -11.66 -5.72 -9.29
N ALA A 132 -11.89 -5.03 -8.16
CA ALA A 132 -11.08 -5.13 -6.95
C ALA A 132 -11.02 -6.57 -6.42
N VAL A 133 -12.19 -7.23 -6.30
CA VAL A 133 -12.32 -8.62 -5.86
C VAL A 133 -11.56 -9.58 -6.79
N GLU A 134 -11.65 -9.41 -8.10
CA GLU A 134 -10.94 -10.28 -9.05
C GLU A 134 -9.42 -10.04 -9.02
N CYS A 135 -8.95 -8.79 -8.93
CA CYS A 135 -7.53 -8.50 -8.71
C CYS A 135 -7.00 -9.07 -7.39
N GLY A 136 -7.77 -8.92 -6.30
CA GLY A 136 -7.43 -9.50 -4.99
C GLY A 136 -7.37 -11.03 -5.01
N ARG A 137 -8.26 -11.69 -5.75
CA ARG A 137 -8.25 -13.15 -5.95
C ARG A 137 -7.03 -13.64 -6.71
N GLU A 138 -6.67 -12.98 -7.81
CA GLU A 138 -5.47 -13.31 -8.59
C GLU A 138 -4.21 -13.10 -7.73
N ALA A 139 -4.12 -11.99 -6.99
CA ALA A 139 -3.04 -11.75 -6.04
C ALA A 139 -2.94 -12.83 -4.94
N VAL A 140 -4.07 -13.25 -4.35
CA VAL A 140 -4.12 -14.35 -3.36
C VAL A 140 -3.64 -15.67 -3.98
N ALA A 141 -4.07 -16.01 -5.19
CA ALA A 141 -3.65 -17.23 -5.87
C ALA A 141 -2.12 -17.26 -6.11
N LEU A 142 -1.56 -16.13 -6.59
CA LEU A 142 -0.12 -15.99 -6.80
C LEU A 142 0.65 -16.04 -5.48
N TYR A 143 0.19 -15.35 -4.43
CA TYR A 143 0.84 -15.40 -3.12
C TYR A 143 0.76 -16.78 -2.46
N ARG A 144 -0.31 -17.55 -2.66
CA ARG A 144 -0.36 -18.97 -2.21
C ARG A 144 0.72 -19.80 -2.90
N ALA A 145 0.86 -19.72 -4.22
CA ALA A 145 1.91 -20.45 -4.95
C ALA A 145 3.32 -20.02 -4.52
N LEU A 146 3.53 -18.73 -4.22
CA LEU A 146 4.80 -18.24 -3.68
C LEU A 146 5.08 -18.76 -2.25
N CYS A 147 4.06 -18.87 -1.40
CA CYS A 147 4.17 -19.47 -0.07
C CYS A 147 4.56 -20.96 -0.11
N GLU A 148 4.28 -21.70 -1.18
CA GLU A 148 4.75 -23.10 -1.31
C GLU A 148 6.27 -23.19 -1.44
N SER A 149 6.91 -22.14 -1.99
CA SER A 149 8.37 -22.08 -2.21
C SER A 149 9.11 -21.37 -1.08
N ASP A 150 8.55 -20.27 -0.56
CA ASP A 150 9.13 -19.50 0.56
C ASP A 150 8.00 -18.97 1.48
N PRO A 151 7.53 -19.80 2.43
CA PRO A 151 6.45 -19.40 3.33
C PRO A 151 6.82 -18.16 4.18
N GLY A 152 8.07 -18.06 4.64
CA GLY A 152 8.50 -17.01 5.57
C GLY A 152 8.51 -15.62 4.94
N THR A 153 8.87 -15.52 3.66
CA THR A 153 8.77 -14.25 2.92
C THR A 153 7.32 -13.92 2.56
N TYR A 154 6.52 -14.89 2.11
CA TYR A 154 5.25 -14.60 1.43
C TYR A 154 3.98 -14.67 2.29
N ARG A 155 3.98 -15.40 3.42
CA ARG A 155 2.81 -15.48 4.32
C ARG A 155 2.30 -14.13 4.82
N PRO A 156 3.14 -13.15 5.22
CA PRO A 156 2.65 -11.84 5.64
C PRO A 156 1.91 -11.09 4.53
N PHE A 157 2.35 -11.24 3.28
CA PHE A 157 1.68 -10.64 2.12
C PHE A 157 0.37 -11.36 1.81
N LEU A 158 0.34 -12.69 1.79
CA LEU A 158 -0.88 -13.48 1.61
C LEU A 158 -1.95 -13.13 2.67
N ALA A 159 -1.57 -13.09 3.95
CA ALA A 159 -2.46 -12.76 5.05
C ALA A 159 -2.94 -11.29 5.06
N ARG A 160 -2.23 -10.40 4.36
CA ARG A 160 -2.70 -9.03 4.10
C ARG A 160 -3.67 -9.00 2.93
N THR A 161 -3.32 -9.60 1.80
CA THR A 161 -4.17 -9.60 0.60
C THR A 161 -5.51 -10.30 0.86
N LEU A 162 -5.53 -11.39 1.63
CA LEU A 162 -6.77 -12.04 2.07
C LEU A 162 -7.68 -11.14 2.92
N HIS A 163 -7.09 -10.32 3.81
CA HIS A 163 -7.84 -9.39 4.66
C HIS A 163 -8.44 -8.25 3.85
N ASP A 164 -7.65 -7.64 2.96
CA ASP A 164 -8.11 -6.55 2.11
C ASP A 164 -9.21 -7.07 1.15
N LEU A 165 -9.04 -8.27 0.56
CA LEU A 165 -10.07 -8.98 -0.21
C LEU A 165 -11.33 -9.29 0.62
N ALA A 166 -11.20 -9.62 1.92
CA ALA A 166 -12.33 -9.85 2.80
C ALA A 166 -13.16 -8.57 3.04
N VAL A 167 -12.52 -7.39 3.01
CA VAL A 167 -13.22 -6.09 3.05
C VAL A 167 -13.99 -5.87 1.74
N ASP A 168 -13.36 -6.00 0.58
CA ASP A 168 -14.01 -5.81 -0.73
C ASP A 168 -15.20 -6.77 -0.91
N LEU A 169 -15.04 -8.05 -0.52
CA LEU A 169 -16.10 -9.05 -0.55
C LEU A 169 -17.27 -8.69 0.37
N ARG A 170 -17.01 -8.10 1.54
CA ARG A 170 -18.05 -7.66 2.48
C ARG A 170 -18.86 -6.49 1.90
N GLU A 171 -18.19 -5.53 1.26
CA GLU A 171 -18.83 -4.38 0.61
C GLU A 171 -19.65 -4.79 -0.60
N LEU A 172 -19.20 -5.81 -1.35
CA LEU A 172 -19.99 -6.46 -2.41
C LEU A 172 -21.12 -7.37 -1.88
N GLY A 173 -21.36 -7.42 -0.56
CA GLY A 173 -22.41 -8.23 0.07
C GLY A 173 -22.12 -9.73 0.17
N ARG A 174 -20.92 -10.18 -0.20
CA ARG A 174 -20.48 -11.59 -0.21
C ARG A 174 -19.96 -12.02 1.16
N GLY A 175 -20.83 -11.89 2.17
CA GLY A 175 -20.47 -12.08 3.59
C GLY A 175 -20.04 -13.50 4.00
N ALA A 176 -20.26 -14.53 3.17
CA ALA A 176 -19.70 -15.87 3.39
C ALA A 176 -18.22 -15.89 2.99
N ASP A 177 -17.94 -15.64 1.71
CA ASP A 177 -16.57 -15.59 1.16
C ASP A 177 -15.64 -14.64 1.94
N SER A 178 -16.18 -13.50 2.41
CA SER A 178 -15.47 -12.56 3.28
C SER A 178 -15.00 -13.19 4.60
N ARG A 179 -15.85 -13.99 5.27
CA ARG A 179 -15.47 -14.68 6.51
C ARG A 179 -14.46 -15.78 6.28
N ASP A 180 -14.55 -16.49 5.15
CA ASP A 180 -13.61 -17.55 4.80
C ASP A 180 -12.21 -16.96 4.55
N ALA A 181 -12.13 -15.86 3.80
CA ALA A 181 -10.89 -15.13 3.55
C ALA A 181 -10.27 -14.56 4.84
N GLU A 182 -11.07 -13.93 5.71
CA GLU A 182 -10.60 -13.42 7.01
C GLU A 182 -10.14 -14.56 7.94
N SER A 183 -10.83 -15.70 7.94
CA SER A 183 -10.45 -16.87 8.75
C SER A 183 -9.11 -17.46 8.30
N GLU A 184 -8.83 -17.48 7.00
CA GLU A 184 -7.53 -17.88 6.46
C GLU A 184 -6.43 -16.85 6.80
N ALA A 185 -6.71 -15.56 6.65
CA ALA A 185 -5.79 -14.48 7.03
C ALA A 185 -5.37 -14.55 8.51
N LEU A 186 -6.32 -14.81 9.41
CA LEU A 186 -6.07 -14.98 10.83
C LEU A 186 -5.24 -16.23 11.13
N ARG A 187 -5.53 -17.36 10.46
CA ARG A 187 -4.75 -18.60 10.62
C ARG A 187 -3.28 -18.38 10.24
N LEU A 188 -3.02 -17.75 9.10
CA LEU A 188 -1.66 -17.45 8.64
C LEU A 188 -0.89 -16.56 9.62
N ARG A 189 -1.54 -15.53 10.20
CA ARG A 189 -0.93 -14.67 11.24
C ARG A 189 -0.63 -15.43 12.53
N GLN A 190 -1.45 -16.42 12.89
CA GLN A 190 -1.23 -17.28 14.06
C GLN A 190 -0.09 -18.28 13.83
N GLU A 191 -0.03 -18.90 12.64
CA GLU A 191 1.05 -19.81 12.25
C GLU A 191 2.41 -19.13 12.36
N GLU A 192 2.56 -17.91 11.83
CA GLU A 192 3.77 -17.08 11.96
C GLU A 192 4.17 -16.86 13.43
N TYR A 193 3.22 -16.51 14.30
CA TYR A 193 3.48 -16.28 15.72
C TYR A 193 3.88 -17.57 16.48
N THR A 194 3.37 -18.72 16.05
CA THR A 194 3.69 -20.02 16.67
C THR A 194 4.95 -20.69 16.12
N GLY A 195 5.33 -20.41 14.87
CA GLY A 195 6.47 -21.03 14.20
C GLY A 195 7.82 -20.32 14.44
N GLY A 196 7.81 -19.09 14.95
CA GLY A 196 9.02 -18.31 15.26
C GLY A 196 9.59 -18.55 16.67
N ARG A 197 9.49 -19.76 17.22
CA ARG A 197 9.77 -20.05 18.64
C ARG A 197 10.60 -21.31 18.88
#